data_AF-A0A9X2G7B6-F1
#
_entry.id   AF-A0A9X2G7B6-F1
#
_cell.length_a   1.000
_cell.length_b   1.000
_cell.length_c   1.000
_cell.angle_alpha   90.00
_cell.angle_beta   90.00
_cell.angle_gamma   90.00
#
_symmetry.space_group_name_H-M   'P 1'
#
loop_
_entity.id
_entity.type
_entity.pdbx_description
1 polymer ?
#
loop_
_entity_poly.entity_id
_entity_poly.type
_entity_poly.pdbx_seq_one_letter_code
_entity_poly.pdbx_strand_id
1 'polypeptide(L)'
;MTDPMKRLKAADPVDRVDLDAVEPVAFATLREEIIMTGTQLDTAEAGRSAATAGLARTSRRRLGRRGAIAVGLATVLAGGGVAYAAIQAFVAQDTEGVTCMTTWNDDALEGQHVDAAGPWLTGDAVADCTTMLAEAGLPPVTDPVVFQHDGHVYVAPADQAPDWIEPIDPASGPAADAAVLELRQSLGDQVDGGHGTCRTVDEAVAWAQSELDRLGLGGWTVESVDANTPDRPCSGLSAEETGKVLVAADGDPDEVYAVPELSPLVGALREASADECLTAEQMRAIADEHLASLSHHWPTTTVPDDAAECARVDLVVGGSVQVTVYGPGAAG
;
A
#
# COMPACT_ATOMS: atom_id res chain seq x y z
N MET A 1 3.56 4.54 -45.52
CA MET A 1 3.66 4.28 -44.07
C MET A 1 3.63 5.62 -43.36
N THR A 2 2.52 5.93 -42.69
CA THR A 2 2.35 7.19 -41.94
C THR A 2 2.96 7.05 -40.56
N ASP A 3 3.84 7.99 -40.23
CA ASP A 3 4.50 8.11 -38.93
C ASP A 3 3.47 8.20 -37.78
N PRO A 4 3.45 7.22 -36.85
CA PRO A 4 2.54 7.21 -35.72
C PRO A 4 2.70 8.44 -34.82
N MET A 5 3.90 9.02 -34.71
CA MET A 5 4.10 10.26 -33.95
C MET A 5 3.50 11.48 -34.62
N LYS A 6 3.43 11.48 -35.95
CA LYS A 6 2.75 12.53 -36.69
C LYS A 6 1.24 12.45 -36.55
N ARG A 7 0.67 11.23 -36.40
CA ARG A 7 -0.75 11.03 -36.07
C ARG A 7 -1.08 11.44 -34.64
N LEU A 8 -0.21 11.14 -33.67
CA LEU A 8 -0.40 11.55 -32.28
C LEU A 8 -0.35 13.07 -32.13
N LYS A 9 0.62 13.74 -32.76
CA LYS A 9 0.70 15.21 -32.76
C LYS A 9 -0.47 15.89 -33.48
N ALA A 10 -1.04 15.25 -34.50
CA ALA A 10 -2.19 15.79 -35.22
C ALA A 10 -3.54 15.52 -34.53
N ALA A 11 -3.57 14.62 -33.54
CA ALA A 11 -4.78 14.29 -32.80
C ALA A 11 -5.11 15.30 -31.69
N ASP A 12 -4.24 16.30 -31.47
CA ASP A 12 -4.27 17.34 -30.42
C ASP A 12 -5.52 17.29 -29.52
N PRO A 13 -5.50 16.43 -28.49
CA PRO A 13 -6.67 16.21 -27.64
C PRO A 13 -7.01 17.45 -26.79
N VAL A 14 -6.07 18.40 -26.67
CA VAL A 14 -6.24 19.62 -25.88
C VAL A 14 -7.19 20.61 -26.56
N ASP A 15 -7.16 20.69 -27.89
CA ASP A 15 -8.05 21.57 -28.67
C ASP A 15 -9.52 21.11 -28.71
N ARG A 16 -9.81 19.88 -28.27
CA ARG A 16 -11.18 19.31 -28.26
C ARG A 16 -11.91 19.48 -26.94
N VAL A 17 -11.20 19.89 -25.89
CA VAL A 17 -11.77 20.17 -24.58
C VAL A 17 -11.96 21.68 -24.48
N ASP A 18 -13.17 22.13 -24.22
CA ASP A 18 -13.45 23.55 -23.95
C ASP A 18 -12.86 23.91 -22.57
N LEU A 19 -11.60 24.35 -22.60
CA LEU A 19 -10.84 24.73 -21.41
C LEU A 19 -11.15 26.16 -20.95
N ASP A 20 -12.05 26.89 -21.61
CA ASP A 20 -12.46 28.24 -21.16
C ASP A 20 -13.22 28.20 -19.83
N ALA A 21 -13.74 27.02 -19.44
CA ALA A 21 -14.35 26.77 -18.13
C ALA A 21 -13.33 26.46 -17.02
N VAL A 22 -12.07 26.16 -17.37
CA VAL A 22 -11.02 25.86 -16.39
C VAL A 22 -10.32 27.16 -16.01
N GLU A 23 -10.42 27.53 -14.74
CA GLU A 23 -9.86 28.77 -14.23
C GLU A 23 -8.35 28.85 -14.58
N PRO A 24 -7.86 29.95 -15.19
CA PRO A 24 -6.46 30.04 -15.65
C PRO A 24 -5.41 29.77 -14.57
N VAL A 25 -5.79 29.93 -13.30
CA VAL A 25 -4.98 29.61 -12.13
C VAL A 25 -4.82 28.11 -11.94
N ALA A 26 -5.87 27.31 -12.12
CA ALA A 26 -5.81 25.85 -12.02
C ALA A 26 -4.90 25.24 -13.10
N PHE A 27 -4.94 25.78 -14.32
CA PHE A 27 -4.08 25.35 -15.41
C PHE A 27 -2.62 25.77 -15.20
N ALA A 28 -2.37 26.93 -14.58
CA ALA A 28 -1.03 27.36 -14.19
C ALA A 28 -0.44 26.47 -13.09
N THR A 29 -1.23 26.06 -12.10
CA THR A 29 -0.82 25.14 -11.03
C THR A 29 -0.47 23.75 -11.56
N LEU A 30 -1.30 23.17 -12.43
CA LEU A 30 -1.02 21.88 -13.09
C LEU A 30 0.26 21.92 -13.93
N ARG A 31 0.51 23.05 -14.61
CA ARG A 31 1.71 23.22 -15.43
C ARG A 31 2.97 23.48 -14.60
N GLU A 32 2.85 24.10 -13.43
CA GLU A 32 3.95 24.22 -12.46
C GLU A 32 4.28 22.88 -11.78
N GLU A 33 3.30 22.03 -11.48
CA GLU A 33 3.54 20.71 -10.88
C GLU A 33 4.27 19.73 -11.80
N ILE A 34 3.91 19.67 -13.08
CA ILE A 34 4.60 18.82 -14.09
C ILE A 34 6.06 19.29 -14.31
N ILE A 35 6.33 20.59 -14.16
CA ILE A 35 7.69 21.12 -14.25
C ILE A 35 8.47 20.85 -12.94
N MET A 36 7.81 20.84 -11.78
CA MET A 36 8.47 20.58 -10.50
C MET A 36 8.99 19.14 -10.35
N THR A 37 8.29 18.14 -10.89
CA THR A 37 8.76 16.73 -10.88
C THR A 37 10.02 16.54 -11.73
N GLY A 38 10.13 17.25 -12.86
CA GLY A 38 11.36 17.28 -13.66
C GLY A 38 12.52 17.99 -12.94
N THR A 39 12.25 19.10 -12.25
CA THR A 39 13.29 19.84 -11.51
C THR A 39 13.75 19.16 -10.21
N GLN A 40 13.00 18.22 -9.63
CA GLN A 40 13.47 17.43 -8.47
C GLN A 40 14.57 16.44 -8.85
N LEU A 41 14.50 15.86 -10.05
CA LEU A 41 15.58 15.03 -10.61
C LEU A 41 16.82 15.87 -10.92
N ASP A 42 16.66 17.07 -11.48
CA ASP A 42 17.77 17.99 -11.75
C ASP A 42 18.37 18.60 -10.46
N THR A 43 17.57 18.82 -9.40
CA THR A 43 18.07 19.34 -8.12
C THR A 43 18.78 18.28 -7.27
N ALA A 44 18.42 17.00 -7.40
CA ALA A 44 19.19 15.89 -6.84
C ALA A 44 20.57 15.71 -7.52
N GLU A 45 20.67 16.06 -8.80
CA GLU A 45 21.94 16.07 -9.56
C GLU A 45 22.76 17.34 -9.31
N ALA A 46 22.10 18.50 -9.16
CA ALA A 46 22.72 19.75 -8.73
C ALA A 46 23.19 19.71 -7.26
N GLY A 47 22.49 18.99 -6.38
CA GLY A 47 22.90 18.75 -4.99
C GLY A 47 24.20 17.94 -4.87
N ARG A 48 24.36 16.93 -5.74
CA ARG A 48 25.61 16.15 -5.87
C ARG A 48 26.78 16.99 -6.43
N SER A 49 26.47 17.96 -7.30
CA SER A 49 27.47 18.91 -7.83
C SER A 49 27.81 20.06 -6.86
N ALA A 50 26.92 20.42 -5.96
CA ALA A 50 27.14 21.48 -4.96
C ALA A 50 27.95 21.00 -3.75
N ALA A 51 27.89 19.71 -3.40
CA ALA A 51 28.69 19.13 -2.32
C ALA A 51 30.22 19.14 -2.60
N THR A 52 30.63 19.38 -3.85
CA THR A 52 32.04 19.54 -4.26
C THR A 52 32.49 21.00 -4.45
N ALA A 53 31.61 21.99 -4.24
CA ALA A 53 31.95 23.41 -4.41
C ALA A 53 31.90 24.18 -3.08
N GLY A 54 33.09 24.54 -2.56
CA GLY A 54 33.25 25.22 -1.28
C GLY A 54 32.62 26.62 -1.16
N LEU A 55 32.15 26.91 0.06
CA LEU A 55 31.97 28.20 0.77
C LEU A 55 31.93 29.51 -0.06
N ALA A 56 30.80 30.26 0.00
CA ALA A 56 30.76 31.67 0.45
C ALA A 56 29.39 32.40 0.32
N ARG A 57 29.14 33.24 1.34
CA ARG A 57 28.38 34.51 1.42
C ARG A 57 26.89 34.53 1.77
N THR A 58 26.66 35.28 2.86
CA THR A 58 25.43 35.70 3.50
C THR A 58 24.74 36.85 2.75
N SER A 59 23.41 36.81 2.65
CA SER A 59 22.62 38.04 2.55
C SER A 59 21.28 37.88 3.29
N ARG A 60 21.07 38.70 4.33
CA ARG A 60 19.79 38.82 5.05
C ARG A 60 18.90 39.82 4.31
N ARG A 61 17.77 39.37 3.77
CA ARG A 61 16.66 40.27 3.37
C ARG A 61 15.51 40.13 4.36
N ARG A 62 15.12 41.28 4.93
CA ARG A 62 14.00 41.43 5.87
C ARG A 62 12.67 41.28 5.13
N LEU A 63 11.99 40.15 5.30
CA LEU A 63 10.57 40.00 4.97
C LEU A 63 9.73 40.35 6.20
N GLY A 64 8.87 41.35 6.05
CA GLY A 64 8.04 41.91 7.12
C GLY A 64 6.79 41.08 7.43
N ARG A 65 6.29 41.28 8.65
CA ARG A 65 5.20 40.59 9.39
C ARG A 65 3.85 40.40 8.69
N ARG A 66 3.64 40.89 7.45
CA ARG A 66 2.36 40.80 6.73
C ARG A 66 2.31 39.73 5.63
N GLY A 67 3.44 39.15 5.24
CA GLY A 67 3.49 38.05 4.27
C GLY A 67 3.13 36.66 4.85
N ALA A 68 3.18 36.51 6.17
CA ALA A 68 3.00 35.20 6.82
C ALA A 68 1.56 34.69 6.86
N ILE A 69 0.56 35.59 6.81
CA ILE A 69 -0.86 35.22 6.95
C ILE A 69 -1.43 34.70 5.62
N ALA A 70 -0.99 35.25 4.48
CA ALA A 70 -1.46 34.82 3.16
C ALA A 70 -0.82 33.48 2.71
N VAL A 71 0.44 33.24 3.06
CA VAL A 71 1.10 31.96 2.79
C VAL A 71 0.51 30.84 3.65
N GLY A 72 0.19 31.10 4.92
CA GLY A 72 -0.35 30.08 5.83
C GLY A 72 -1.77 29.60 5.49
N LEU A 73 -2.61 30.42 4.86
CA LEU A 73 -3.96 30.02 4.45
C LEU A 73 -3.97 29.24 3.12
N ALA A 74 -3.02 29.52 2.22
CA ALA A 74 -2.89 28.80 0.95
C ALA A 74 -2.38 27.36 1.14
N THR A 75 -1.43 27.13 2.06
CA THR A 75 -0.93 25.77 2.37
C THR A 75 -1.98 24.89 3.04
N VAL A 76 -2.84 25.45 3.89
CA VAL A 76 -3.87 24.67 4.60
C VAL A 76 -5.02 24.26 3.67
N LEU A 77 -5.43 25.13 2.74
CA LEU A 77 -6.54 24.83 1.81
C LEU A 77 -6.09 24.01 0.59
N ALA A 78 -4.88 24.20 0.07
CA ALA A 78 -4.34 23.36 -1.00
C ALA A 78 -3.85 21.99 -0.49
N GLY A 79 -3.33 21.92 0.74
CA GLY A 79 -2.85 20.65 1.32
C GLY A 79 -3.95 19.68 1.73
N GLY A 80 -5.08 20.18 2.26
CA GLY A 80 -6.14 19.30 2.78
C GLY A 80 -6.97 18.57 1.72
N GLY A 81 -7.28 19.24 0.60
CA GLY A 81 -8.09 18.64 -0.48
C GLY A 81 -7.30 17.69 -1.38
N VAL A 82 -6.04 18.01 -1.66
CA VAL A 82 -5.14 17.17 -2.47
C VAL A 82 -4.70 15.93 -1.69
N ALA A 83 -4.50 16.03 -0.38
CA ALA A 83 -4.19 14.88 0.46
C ALA A 83 -5.34 13.85 0.48
N TYR A 84 -6.60 14.28 0.58
CA TYR A 84 -7.72 13.32 0.62
C TYR A 84 -7.92 12.58 -0.71
N ALA A 85 -7.84 13.28 -1.85
CA ALA A 85 -7.94 12.66 -3.17
C ALA A 85 -6.71 11.81 -3.51
N ALA A 86 -5.50 12.22 -3.09
CA ALA A 86 -4.30 11.43 -3.25
C ALA A 86 -4.27 10.20 -2.33
N ILE A 87 -4.82 10.28 -1.11
CA ILE A 87 -4.96 9.14 -0.21
C ILE A 87 -5.97 8.13 -0.79
N GLN A 88 -7.12 8.59 -1.31
CA GLN A 88 -8.08 7.71 -2.00
C GLN A 88 -7.48 7.08 -3.27
N ALA A 89 -6.75 7.85 -4.07
CA ALA A 89 -6.09 7.34 -5.27
C ALA A 89 -4.93 6.39 -4.96
N PHE A 90 -4.18 6.61 -3.87
CA PHE A 90 -3.08 5.75 -3.44
C PHE A 90 -3.60 4.46 -2.79
N VAL A 91 -4.65 4.54 -1.97
CA VAL A 91 -5.33 3.37 -1.37
C VAL A 91 -6.01 2.50 -2.42
N ALA A 92 -6.36 3.06 -3.60
CA ALA A 92 -6.97 2.32 -4.70
C ALA A 92 -5.99 1.86 -5.81
N GLN A 93 -4.71 2.31 -5.80
CA GLN A 93 -3.77 2.07 -6.90
C GLN A 93 -2.83 0.89 -6.71
N ASP A 94 -2.69 0.33 -5.51
CA ASP A 94 -2.19 -1.03 -5.42
C ASP A 94 -3.32 -1.96 -5.89
N THR A 95 -3.13 -2.57 -7.06
CA THR A 95 -4.03 -3.53 -7.72
C THR A 95 -4.27 -4.80 -6.88
N GLU A 96 -3.83 -4.81 -5.63
CA GLU A 96 -3.78 -5.94 -4.70
C GLU A 96 -4.88 -5.88 -3.64
N GLY A 97 -6.08 -5.48 -4.04
CA GLY A 97 -7.23 -5.36 -3.16
C GLY A 97 -8.54 -5.90 -3.75
N VAL A 98 -9.59 -5.83 -2.94
CA VAL A 98 -10.95 -6.19 -3.33
C VAL A 98 -11.84 -4.95 -3.31
N THR A 99 -12.66 -4.81 -4.35
CA THR A 99 -13.66 -3.74 -4.50
C THR A 99 -15.05 -4.29 -4.26
N CYS A 100 -15.76 -3.75 -3.28
CA CYS A 100 -17.04 -4.28 -2.79
C CYS A 100 -18.18 -3.36 -3.17
N MET A 101 -19.24 -3.94 -3.72
CA MET A 101 -20.40 -3.20 -4.21
C MET A 101 -21.70 -3.89 -3.81
N THR A 102 -22.54 -3.19 -3.06
CA THR A 102 -23.91 -3.61 -2.73
C THR A 102 -24.87 -3.35 -3.89
N THR A 103 -24.53 -2.42 -4.78
CA THR A 103 -25.21 -2.13 -6.05
C THR A 103 -24.17 -1.85 -7.12
N TRP A 104 -24.22 -2.52 -8.27
CA TRP A 104 -23.30 -2.25 -9.39
C TRP A 104 -23.60 -0.90 -10.04
N ASN A 105 -22.55 -0.16 -10.36
CA ASN A 105 -22.58 1.06 -11.16
C ASN A 105 -21.37 1.03 -12.10
N ASP A 106 -21.56 1.37 -13.38
CA ASP A 106 -20.48 1.41 -14.36
C ASP A 106 -19.39 2.43 -13.99
N ASP A 107 -19.73 3.47 -13.21
CA ASP A 107 -18.75 4.43 -12.69
C ASP A 107 -17.71 3.78 -11.75
N ALA A 108 -17.99 2.58 -11.21
CA ALA A 108 -17.04 1.83 -10.38
C ALA A 108 -15.84 1.29 -11.14
N LEU A 109 -15.96 1.15 -12.46
CA LEU A 109 -14.82 0.86 -13.33
C LEU A 109 -13.83 2.03 -13.36
N GLU A 110 -14.31 3.25 -13.11
CA GLU A 110 -13.46 4.45 -12.97
C GLU A 110 -13.02 4.68 -11.51
N GLY A 111 -13.23 3.71 -10.62
CA GLY A 111 -12.95 3.82 -9.18
C GLY A 111 -13.90 4.76 -8.43
N GLN A 112 -15.03 5.14 -9.04
CA GLN A 112 -16.02 6.04 -8.43
C GLN A 112 -17.18 5.24 -7.84
N HIS A 113 -17.86 5.79 -6.83
CA HIS A 113 -19.07 5.18 -6.26
C HIS A 113 -18.90 3.73 -5.75
N VAL A 114 -17.71 3.41 -5.26
CA VAL A 114 -17.43 2.15 -4.57
C VAL A 114 -17.97 2.22 -3.14
N ASP A 115 -18.64 1.16 -2.67
CA ASP A 115 -19.20 1.11 -1.32
C ASP A 115 -18.11 0.87 -0.27
N ALA A 116 -17.19 -0.05 -0.55
CA ALA A 116 -15.97 -0.27 0.22
C ALA A 116 -14.88 -0.87 -0.69
N ALA A 117 -13.62 -0.52 -0.44
CA ALA A 117 -12.48 -1.16 -1.07
C ALA A 117 -11.30 -1.17 -0.09
N GLY A 118 -10.47 -2.19 -0.17
CA GLY A 118 -9.33 -2.36 0.72
C GLY A 118 -8.40 -3.49 0.29
N PRO A 119 -7.32 -3.71 1.06
CA PRO A 119 -6.39 -4.80 0.80
C PRO A 119 -7.06 -6.16 1.01
N TRP A 120 -6.49 -7.21 0.41
CA TRP A 120 -6.89 -8.57 0.75
C TRP A 120 -6.70 -8.84 2.25
N LEU A 121 -7.71 -9.44 2.88
CA LEU A 121 -7.64 -9.88 4.28
C LEU A 121 -7.34 -11.37 4.33
N THR A 122 -8.07 -12.17 3.55
CA THR A 122 -7.95 -13.64 3.52
C THR A 122 -7.77 -14.20 2.11
N GLY A 123 -8.07 -13.42 1.08
CA GLY A 123 -8.07 -13.85 -0.33
C GLY A 123 -9.42 -14.40 -0.81
N ASP A 124 -10.36 -14.66 0.11
CA ASP A 124 -11.77 -14.89 -0.24
C ASP A 124 -12.44 -13.53 -0.43
N ALA A 125 -12.66 -13.14 -1.69
CA ALA A 125 -13.21 -11.84 -2.04
C ALA A 125 -14.58 -11.58 -1.39
N VAL A 126 -15.44 -12.60 -1.28
CA VAL A 126 -16.78 -12.44 -0.71
C VAL A 126 -16.70 -12.27 0.81
N ALA A 127 -15.87 -13.07 1.48
CA ALA A 127 -15.67 -12.95 2.93
C ALA A 127 -14.99 -11.63 3.30
N ASP A 128 -13.95 -11.24 2.55
CA ASP A 128 -13.24 -9.98 2.73
C ASP A 128 -14.18 -8.80 2.51
N CYS A 129 -14.98 -8.81 1.44
CA CYS A 129 -15.98 -7.77 1.21
C CYS A 129 -17.07 -7.71 2.26
N THR A 130 -17.52 -8.86 2.78
CA THR A 130 -18.50 -8.89 3.87
C THR A 130 -17.95 -8.19 5.10
N THR A 131 -16.66 -8.41 5.42
CA THR A 131 -15.97 -7.74 6.52
C THR A 131 -15.88 -6.24 6.28
N MET A 132 -15.39 -5.81 5.10
CA MET A 132 -15.24 -4.40 4.78
C MET A 132 -16.56 -3.63 4.76
N LEU A 133 -17.62 -4.23 4.21
CA LEU A 133 -18.96 -3.63 4.21
C LEU A 133 -19.53 -3.50 5.63
N ALA A 134 -19.31 -4.50 6.49
CA ALA A 134 -19.75 -4.43 7.88
C ALA A 134 -19.09 -3.27 8.65
N GLU A 135 -17.78 -3.04 8.44
CA GLU A 135 -17.05 -1.90 9.00
C GLU A 135 -17.59 -0.55 8.49
N ALA A 136 -17.97 -0.50 7.20
CA ALA A 136 -18.63 0.67 6.62
C ALA A 136 -20.09 0.85 7.09
N GLY A 137 -20.63 -0.08 7.90
CA GLY A 137 -22.03 -0.06 8.33
C GLY A 137 -23.02 -0.38 7.21
N LEU A 138 -22.57 -1.10 6.19
CA LEU A 138 -23.33 -1.49 5.01
C LEU A 138 -23.74 -2.98 5.07
N PRO A 139 -24.84 -3.38 4.43
CA PRO A 139 -25.23 -4.79 4.34
C PRO A 139 -24.27 -5.58 3.43
N PRO A 140 -24.17 -6.91 3.61
CA PRO A 140 -23.42 -7.75 2.67
C PRO A 140 -24.06 -7.75 1.28
N VAL A 141 -23.24 -8.03 0.26
CA VAL A 141 -23.69 -8.20 -1.13
C VAL A 141 -24.63 -9.40 -1.22
N THR A 142 -25.81 -9.21 -1.83
CA THR A 142 -26.78 -10.30 -2.04
C THR A 142 -26.44 -11.04 -3.33
N ASP A 143 -26.39 -12.37 -3.26
CA ASP A 143 -26.02 -13.25 -4.40
C ASP A 143 -24.73 -12.77 -5.09
N PRO A 144 -23.60 -12.73 -4.36
CA PRO A 144 -22.39 -12.10 -4.86
C PRO A 144 -21.78 -12.88 -6.03
N VAL A 145 -21.32 -12.15 -7.03
CA VAL A 145 -20.40 -12.64 -8.06
C VAL A 145 -19.06 -11.94 -7.90
N VAL A 146 -17.99 -12.71 -8.09
CA VAL A 146 -16.62 -12.21 -8.08
C VAL A 146 -16.10 -12.21 -9.51
N PHE A 147 -15.42 -11.15 -9.93
CA PHE A 147 -14.80 -11.08 -11.25
C PHE A 147 -13.60 -10.12 -11.25
N GLN A 148 -12.76 -10.23 -12.27
CA GLN A 148 -11.62 -9.34 -12.46
C GLN A 148 -11.85 -8.40 -13.65
N HIS A 149 -11.48 -7.13 -13.49
CA HIS A 149 -11.44 -6.16 -14.58
C HIS A 149 -10.25 -5.21 -14.38
N ASP A 150 -9.46 -5.02 -15.45
CA ASP A 150 -8.28 -4.15 -15.46
C ASP A 150 -7.31 -4.36 -14.27
N GLY A 151 -7.15 -5.63 -13.85
CA GLY A 151 -6.28 -6.02 -12.75
C GLY A 151 -6.95 -5.99 -11.37
N HIS A 152 -8.10 -5.33 -11.22
CA HIS A 152 -8.84 -5.25 -9.95
C HIS A 152 -9.86 -6.37 -9.80
N VAL A 153 -10.05 -6.83 -8.57
CA VAL A 153 -11.11 -7.81 -8.25
C VAL A 153 -12.32 -7.09 -7.66
N TYR A 154 -13.49 -7.41 -8.20
CA TYR A 154 -14.77 -6.84 -7.80
C TYR A 154 -15.68 -7.91 -7.21
N VAL A 155 -16.48 -7.52 -6.23
CA VAL A 155 -17.61 -8.29 -5.70
C VAL A 155 -18.88 -7.45 -5.83
N ALA A 156 -19.83 -7.93 -6.62
CA ALA A 156 -21.08 -7.23 -6.91
C ALA A 156 -22.27 -8.22 -6.93
N PRO A 157 -23.54 -7.74 -6.93
CA PRO A 157 -24.69 -8.63 -7.10
C PRO A 157 -24.68 -9.30 -8.48
N ALA A 158 -24.90 -10.61 -8.52
CA ALA A 158 -24.84 -11.40 -9.75
C ALA A 158 -25.81 -10.94 -10.84
N ASP A 159 -26.96 -10.36 -10.47
CA ASP A 159 -27.98 -9.87 -11.40
C ASP A 159 -27.69 -8.47 -11.97
N GLN A 160 -26.66 -7.79 -11.45
CA GLN A 160 -26.26 -6.45 -11.88
C GLN A 160 -24.85 -6.43 -12.50
N ALA A 161 -24.11 -7.51 -12.32
CA ALA A 161 -22.81 -7.70 -12.92
C ALA A 161 -22.90 -7.59 -14.46
N PRO A 162 -21.95 -6.92 -15.14
CA PRO A 162 -22.01 -6.77 -16.58
C PRO A 162 -22.07 -8.11 -17.33
N ASP A 163 -22.69 -8.16 -18.50
CA ASP A 163 -22.83 -9.42 -19.27
C ASP A 163 -21.52 -9.84 -19.98
N TRP A 164 -20.55 -8.93 -20.05
CA TRP A 164 -19.26 -9.14 -20.70
C TRP A 164 -18.15 -9.63 -19.76
N ILE A 165 -18.37 -9.61 -18.44
CA ILE A 165 -17.41 -10.15 -17.48
C ILE A 165 -17.53 -11.67 -17.40
N GLU A 166 -16.40 -12.33 -17.23
CA GLU A 166 -16.35 -13.74 -16.87
C GLU A 166 -16.20 -13.83 -15.34
N PRO A 167 -17.19 -14.40 -14.63
CA PRO A 167 -17.07 -14.63 -13.20
C PRO A 167 -15.87 -15.52 -12.87
N ILE A 168 -15.16 -15.19 -11.80
CA ILE A 168 -14.21 -16.11 -11.18
C ILE A 168 -15.02 -17.25 -10.57
N ASP A 169 -14.75 -18.47 -11.04
CA ASP A 169 -15.43 -19.65 -10.53
C ASP A 169 -15.06 -19.87 -9.05
N PRO A 170 -16.02 -19.80 -8.11
CA PRO A 170 -15.73 -20.02 -6.69
C PRO A 170 -15.22 -21.44 -6.41
N ALA A 171 -15.48 -22.40 -7.30
CA ALA A 171 -14.92 -23.75 -7.19
C ALA A 171 -13.43 -23.83 -7.55
N SER A 172 -12.87 -22.79 -8.18
CA SER A 172 -11.44 -22.70 -8.51
C SER A 172 -10.57 -22.28 -7.32
N GLY A 173 -11.19 -21.90 -6.19
CA GLY A 173 -10.50 -21.46 -4.98
C GLY A 173 -10.69 -19.97 -4.69
N PRO A 174 -9.93 -19.42 -3.73
CA PRO A 174 -9.97 -17.99 -3.42
C PRO A 174 -9.50 -17.15 -4.62
N ALA A 175 -9.97 -15.90 -4.69
CA ALA A 175 -9.62 -14.99 -5.78
C ALA A 175 -8.15 -14.57 -5.75
N ALA A 176 -7.55 -14.59 -4.55
CA ALA A 176 -6.11 -14.45 -4.34
C ALA A 176 -5.58 -15.65 -3.54
N ASP A 177 -4.38 -16.13 -3.88
CA ASP A 177 -3.74 -17.24 -3.17
C ASP A 177 -3.33 -16.80 -1.76
N ALA A 178 -3.93 -17.43 -0.74
CA ALA A 178 -3.69 -17.10 0.66
C ALA A 178 -2.21 -17.21 1.07
N ALA A 179 -1.46 -18.16 0.50
CA ALA A 179 -0.04 -18.30 0.80
C ALA A 179 0.78 -17.14 0.21
N VAL A 180 0.38 -16.64 -0.97
CA VAL A 180 1.01 -15.47 -1.59
C VAL A 180 0.67 -14.20 -0.81
N LEU A 181 -0.56 -14.08 -0.30
CA LEU A 181 -0.96 -12.99 0.57
C LEU A 181 -0.15 -12.99 1.87
N GLU A 182 -0.05 -14.13 2.57
CA GLU A 182 0.76 -14.24 3.78
C GLU A 182 2.24 -13.93 3.51
N LEU A 183 2.80 -14.38 2.37
CA LEU A 183 4.15 -14.00 1.99
C LEU A 183 4.29 -12.47 1.93
N ARG A 184 3.40 -11.78 1.20
CA ARG A 184 3.44 -10.32 1.05
C ARG A 184 3.34 -9.60 2.39
N GLN A 185 2.44 -10.05 3.26
CA GLN A 185 2.30 -9.48 4.60
C GLN A 185 3.58 -9.67 5.40
N SER A 186 4.15 -10.89 5.41
CA SER A 186 5.40 -11.17 6.10
C SER A 186 6.59 -10.36 5.54
N LEU A 187 6.66 -10.15 4.22
CA LEU A 187 7.72 -9.32 3.62
C LEU A 187 7.61 -7.85 4.04
N GLY A 188 6.39 -7.32 4.17
CA GLY A 188 6.11 -5.94 4.58
C GLY A 188 6.00 -5.72 6.08
N ASP A 189 6.06 -6.81 6.88
CA ASP A 189 5.85 -6.73 8.31
C ASP A 189 6.96 -5.94 9.01
N GLN A 190 6.54 -4.94 9.80
CA GLN A 190 7.39 -4.08 10.61
C GLN A 190 7.66 -4.62 12.01
N VAL A 191 7.05 -5.72 12.45
CA VAL A 191 7.26 -6.32 13.77
C VAL A 191 8.51 -7.19 13.77
N ASP A 192 8.50 -8.34 13.10
CA ASP A 192 9.59 -9.31 13.07
C ASP A 192 9.90 -9.89 11.67
N GLY A 193 9.06 -9.60 10.69
CA GLY A 193 9.19 -9.98 9.29
C GLY A 193 10.18 -9.13 8.51
N GLY A 194 9.93 -8.99 7.21
CA GLY A 194 10.89 -8.49 6.23
C GLY A 194 11.32 -7.04 6.46
N HIS A 195 10.41 -6.19 6.95
CA HIS A 195 10.67 -4.78 7.27
C HIS A 195 10.87 -4.52 8.77
N GLY A 196 10.80 -5.56 9.63
CA GLY A 196 10.91 -5.42 11.08
C GLY A 196 12.33 -5.58 11.63
N THR A 197 13.25 -6.17 10.87
CA THR A 197 14.62 -6.45 11.33
C THR A 197 15.67 -6.03 10.31
N CYS A 198 16.69 -5.30 10.75
CA CYS A 198 17.86 -5.01 9.92
C CYS A 198 18.63 -6.32 9.64
N ARG A 199 18.43 -6.88 8.45
CA ARG A 199 19.17 -8.05 7.93
C ARG A 199 20.14 -7.60 6.84
N THR A 200 21.27 -8.29 6.71
CA THR A 200 22.07 -8.20 5.49
C THR A 200 21.30 -8.84 4.32
N VAL A 201 21.70 -8.54 3.08
CA VAL A 201 21.09 -9.12 1.87
C VAL A 201 21.18 -10.66 1.91
N ASP A 202 22.31 -11.22 2.33
CA ASP A 202 22.47 -12.68 2.42
C ASP A 202 21.54 -13.30 3.47
N GLU A 203 21.39 -12.66 4.63
CA GLU A 203 20.46 -13.10 5.68
C GLU A 203 19.00 -12.98 5.23
N ALA A 204 18.65 -11.92 4.53
CA ALA A 204 17.31 -11.71 3.99
C ALA A 204 16.97 -12.67 2.86
N VAL A 205 17.93 -13.03 2.00
CA VAL A 205 17.73 -14.11 1.00
C VAL A 205 17.45 -15.44 1.69
N ALA A 206 18.22 -15.78 2.73
CA ALA A 206 17.99 -17.02 3.47
C ALA A 206 16.64 -17.02 4.20
N TRP A 207 16.26 -15.89 4.80
CA TRP A 207 14.96 -15.73 5.46
C TRP A 207 13.80 -15.82 4.45
N ALA A 208 13.86 -15.09 3.33
CA ALA A 208 12.84 -15.15 2.29
C ALA A 208 12.67 -16.57 1.73
N GLN A 209 13.78 -17.30 1.52
CA GLN A 209 13.71 -18.70 1.10
C GLN A 209 12.99 -19.58 2.13
N SER A 210 13.25 -19.35 3.43
CA SER A 210 12.55 -20.10 4.49
C SER A 210 11.05 -19.80 4.53
N GLU A 211 10.64 -18.56 4.23
CA GLU A 211 9.22 -18.20 4.13
C GLU A 211 8.55 -18.84 2.92
N LEU A 212 9.22 -18.86 1.75
CA LEU A 212 8.71 -19.59 0.58
C LEU A 212 8.53 -21.08 0.87
N ASP A 213 9.51 -21.70 1.54
CA ASP A 213 9.45 -23.12 1.91
C ASP A 213 8.32 -23.40 2.91
N ARG A 214 8.17 -22.54 3.93
CA ARG A 214 7.12 -22.62 4.95
C ARG A 214 5.72 -22.53 4.35
N LEU A 215 5.54 -21.63 3.38
CA LEU A 215 4.28 -21.37 2.69
C LEU A 215 4.01 -22.36 1.54
N GLY A 216 4.94 -23.28 1.26
CA GLY A 216 4.79 -24.25 0.16
C GLY A 216 4.89 -23.63 -1.23
N LEU A 217 5.48 -22.45 -1.35
CA LEU A 217 5.61 -21.68 -2.59
C LEU A 217 6.82 -22.15 -3.43
N GLY A 218 6.96 -23.47 -3.64
CA GLY A 218 8.14 -24.07 -4.28
C GLY A 218 8.38 -23.71 -5.77
N GLY A 219 7.43 -23.02 -6.42
CA GLY A 219 7.59 -22.45 -7.75
C GLY A 219 8.16 -21.03 -7.75
N TRP A 220 8.27 -20.40 -6.58
CA TRP A 220 8.79 -19.06 -6.41
C TRP A 220 10.32 -19.05 -6.32
N THR A 221 10.92 -17.91 -6.63
CA THR A 221 12.38 -17.71 -6.56
C THR A 221 12.74 -16.48 -5.76
N VAL A 222 13.92 -16.49 -5.12
CA VAL A 222 14.50 -15.32 -4.44
C VAL A 222 15.67 -14.80 -5.28
N GLU A 223 15.68 -13.50 -5.59
CA GLU A 223 16.76 -12.85 -6.32
C GLU A 223 17.26 -11.64 -5.54
N SER A 224 18.59 -11.48 -5.48
CA SER A 224 19.21 -10.28 -4.92
C SER A 224 19.79 -9.38 -6.01
N VAL A 225 19.62 -8.06 -5.86
CA VAL A 225 20.00 -7.07 -6.87
C VAL A 225 21.16 -6.14 -6.46
N ASP A 226 21.62 -6.19 -5.22
CA ASP A 226 22.75 -5.41 -4.71
C ASP A 226 23.36 -6.07 -3.45
N ALA A 227 24.54 -5.63 -3.02
CA ALA A 227 25.09 -5.96 -1.71
C ALA A 227 24.91 -4.79 -0.73
N ASN A 228 24.85 -5.08 0.57
CA ASN A 228 24.80 -4.02 1.60
C ASN A 228 26.01 -3.07 1.47
N THR A 229 25.78 -1.82 1.82
CA THR A 229 26.82 -0.77 1.84
C THR A 229 26.77 -0.03 3.17
N PRO A 230 27.80 0.75 3.55
CA PRO A 230 27.72 1.55 4.78
C PRO A 230 26.51 2.51 4.83
N ASP A 231 26.06 3.00 3.67
CA ASP A 231 24.89 3.90 3.57
C ASP A 231 23.55 3.14 3.48
N ARG A 232 23.59 1.83 3.20
CA ARG A 232 22.44 0.92 3.11
C ARG A 232 22.80 -0.40 3.79
N PRO A 233 22.91 -0.40 5.13
CA PRO A 233 23.47 -1.52 5.86
C PRO A 233 22.52 -2.71 5.95
N CYS A 234 21.21 -2.49 5.76
CA CYS A 234 20.16 -3.50 5.88
C CYS A 234 19.62 -3.88 4.50
N SER A 235 18.57 -4.69 4.45
CA SER A 235 17.92 -5.14 3.21
C SER A 235 16.43 -4.85 3.22
N GLY A 236 15.89 -4.46 2.07
CA GLY A 236 14.46 -4.42 1.79
C GLY A 236 14.03 -5.63 0.97
N LEU A 237 12.80 -6.09 1.19
CA LEU A 237 12.20 -7.21 0.47
C LEU A 237 10.88 -6.79 -0.18
N SER A 238 10.58 -7.38 -1.34
CA SER A 238 9.30 -7.21 -2.04
C SER A 238 8.97 -8.45 -2.87
N ALA A 239 7.69 -8.73 -3.08
CA ALA A 239 7.21 -9.80 -3.94
C ALA A 239 6.73 -9.23 -5.27
N GLU A 240 7.23 -9.77 -6.38
CA GLU A 240 6.71 -9.52 -7.72
C GLU A 240 5.63 -10.55 -8.07
N GLU A 241 4.64 -10.14 -8.88
CA GLU A 241 3.53 -10.99 -9.34
C GLU A 241 3.98 -12.25 -10.11
N THR A 242 5.20 -12.24 -10.66
CA THR A 242 5.74 -13.36 -11.45
C THR A 242 6.28 -14.53 -10.62
N GLY A 243 5.98 -14.58 -9.32
CA GLY A 243 6.47 -15.62 -8.43
C GLY A 243 7.93 -15.40 -8.03
N LYS A 244 8.30 -14.15 -7.72
CA LYS A 244 9.67 -13.77 -7.41
C LYS A 244 9.70 -12.88 -6.18
N VAL A 245 10.63 -13.13 -5.27
CA VAL A 245 10.97 -12.23 -4.17
C VAL A 245 12.26 -11.51 -4.52
N LEU A 246 12.22 -10.18 -4.53
CA LEU A 246 13.39 -9.34 -4.68
C LEU A 246 13.96 -8.94 -3.31
N VAL A 247 15.26 -9.09 -3.16
CA VAL A 247 16.03 -8.63 -2.00
C VAL A 247 17.05 -7.59 -2.47
N ALA A 248 17.02 -6.40 -1.87
CA ALA A 248 17.94 -5.32 -2.21
C ALA A 248 18.54 -4.71 -0.94
N ALA A 249 19.72 -4.10 -1.05
CA ALA A 249 20.26 -3.30 0.04
C ALA A 249 19.41 -2.05 0.27
N ASP A 250 19.09 -1.78 1.53
CA ASP A 250 18.21 -0.70 1.99
C ASP A 250 18.73 -0.05 3.30
N GLY A 251 18.07 1.03 3.73
CA GLY A 251 18.32 1.70 5.00
C GLY A 251 17.88 0.87 6.21
N ASP A 252 18.17 1.39 7.41
CA ASP A 252 17.68 0.78 8.64
C ASP A 252 16.14 0.84 8.68
N PRO A 253 15.42 -0.29 8.87
CA PRO A 253 13.97 -0.28 8.92
C PRO A 253 13.41 0.66 10.00
N ASP A 254 14.08 0.77 11.15
CA ASP A 254 13.67 1.69 12.22
C ASP A 254 13.89 3.17 11.82
N GLU A 255 14.60 3.47 10.72
CA GLU A 255 14.72 4.81 10.13
C GLU A 255 13.80 5.00 8.92
N VAL A 256 13.72 3.99 8.04
CA VAL A 256 12.97 4.03 6.78
C VAL A 256 11.46 4.00 7.02
N TYR A 257 11.01 3.14 7.93
CA TYR A 257 9.59 2.88 8.19
C TYR A 257 9.09 3.52 9.50
N ALA A 258 9.91 4.35 10.14
CA ALA A 258 9.54 5.01 11.39
C ALA A 258 8.33 5.93 11.23
N VAL A 259 7.20 5.47 11.78
CA VAL A 259 6.02 6.28 12.04
C VAL A 259 5.88 6.43 13.56
N PRO A 260 6.14 7.62 14.14
CA PRO A 260 6.11 7.81 15.60
C PRO A 260 4.81 7.38 16.26
N GLU A 261 3.69 7.55 15.56
CA GLU A 261 2.36 7.13 15.99
C GLU A 261 2.22 5.61 16.10
N LEU A 262 2.97 4.84 15.31
CA LEU A 262 2.95 3.37 15.31
C LEU A 262 3.99 2.75 16.25
N SER A 263 4.98 3.51 16.71
CA SER A 263 6.04 2.97 17.59
C SER A 263 5.48 2.25 18.84
N PRO A 264 4.42 2.73 19.52
CA PRO A 264 3.83 1.99 20.64
C PRO A 264 3.22 0.64 20.23
N LEU A 265 2.55 0.58 19.07
CA LEU A 265 1.97 -0.66 18.53
C LEU A 265 3.07 -1.65 18.15
N VAL A 266 4.06 -1.23 17.37
CA VAL A 266 5.21 -2.06 16.96
C VAL A 266 5.93 -2.61 18.20
N GLY A 267 6.21 -1.74 19.18
CA GLY A 267 6.89 -2.12 20.41
C GLY A 267 6.12 -3.18 21.20
N ALA A 268 4.81 -3.00 21.36
CA ALA A 268 3.95 -3.93 22.08
C ALA A 268 3.85 -5.29 21.38
N LEU A 269 3.72 -5.31 20.05
CA LEU A 269 3.68 -6.55 19.28
C LEU A 269 5.03 -7.30 19.31
N ARG A 270 6.16 -6.57 19.25
CA ARG A 270 7.51 -7.17 19.39
C ARG A 270 7.71 -7.77 20.79
N GLU A 271 7.32 -7.05 21.84
CA GLU A 271 7.40 -7.53 23.23
C GLU A 271 6.53 -8.78 23.42
N ALA A 272 5.28 -8.74 22.98
CA ALA A 272 4.35 -9.86 23.08
C ALA A 272 4.85 -11.12 22.36
N SER A 273 5.41 -10.95 21.15
CA SER A 273 5.95 -12.06 20.35
C SER A 273 7.24 -12.65 20.93
N ALA A 274 8.01 -11.87 21.70
CA ALA A 274 9.27 -12.31 22.29
C ALA A 274 9.08 -13.00 23.65
N ASP A 275 8.09 -12.58 24.44
CA ASP A 275 7.96 -12.99 25.84
C ASP A 275 7.18 -14.31 26.03
N GLU A 276 6.10 -14.52 25.27
CA GLU A 276 5.18 -15.63 25.48
C GLU A 276 4.66 -16.23 24.16
N CYS A 277 4.33 -17.52 24.21
CA CYS A 277 3.64 -18.21 23.12
C CYS A 277 2.14 -17.94 23.22
N LEU A 278 1.64 -16.97 22.44
CA LEU A 278 0.24 -16.53 22.49
C LEU A 278 -0.65 -17.31 21.51
N THR A 279 -1.95 -17.35 21.77
CA THR A 279 -2.95 -17.73 20.76
C THR A 279 -3.22 -16.57 19.81
N ALA A 280 -3.82 -16.87 18.66
CA ALA A 280 -4.16 -15.83 17.68
C ALA A 280 -5.12 -14.77 18.29
N GLU A 281 -6.07 -15.20 19.13
CA GLU A 281 -6.99 -14.27 19.81
C GLU A 281 -6.30 -13.39 20.85
N GLN A 282 -5.30 -13.91 21.58
CA GLN A 282 -4.53 -13.11 22.53
C GLN A 282 -3.69 -12.05 21.82
N MET A 283 -2.99 -12.42 20.75
CA MET A 283 -2.19 -11.49 19.96
C MET A 283 -3.07 -10.43 19.28
N ARG A 284 -4.24 -10.83 18.74
CA ARG A 284 -5.24 -9.89 18.22
C ARG A 284 -5.69 -8.89 19.27
N ALA A 285 -5.98 -9.32 20.50
CA ALA A 285 -6.43 -8.42 21.54
C ALA A 285 -5.40 -7.33 21.85
N ILE A 286 -4.11 -7.67 21.82
CA ILE A 286 -3.00 -6.72 21.98
C ILE A 286 -2.98 -5.74 20.80
N ALA A 287 -3.07 -6.25 19.57
CA ALA A 287 -3.13 -5.39 18.38
C ALA A 287 -4.33 -4.41 18.45
N ASP A 288 -5.53 -4.91 18.72
CA ASP A 288 -6.77 -4.12 18.79
C ASP A 288 -6.71 -3.03 19.87
N GLU A 289 -6.10 -3.32 21.04
CA GLU A 289 -5.91 -2.32 22.10
C GLU A 289 -5.09 -1.12 21.60
N HIS A 290 -3.99 -1.38 20.90
CA HIS A 290 -3.10 -0.35 20.41
C HIS A 290 -3.64 0.36 19.15
N LEU A 291 -4.32 -0.38 18.27
CA LEU A 291 -4.98 0.16 17.07
C LEU A 291 -6.14 1.11 17.42
N ALA A 292 -6.86 0.90 18.53
CA ALA A 292 -7.99 1.73 18.93
C ALA A 292 -7.66 3.23 19.10
N SER A 293 -6.37 3.57 19.25
CA SER A 293 -5.88 4.96 19.34
C SER A 293 -5.61 5.60 17.96
N LEU A 294 -5.56 4.80 16.91
CA LEU A 294 -5.28 5.21 15.54
C LEU A 294 -6.59 5.46 14.78
N SER A 295 -6.56 6.40 13.84
CA SER A 295 -7.74 6.79 13.05
C SER A 295 -7.82 6.13 11.68
N HIS A 296 -6.73 5.52 11.21
CA HIS A 296 -6.59 4.99 9.86
C HIS A 296 -5.99 3.58 9.92
N HIS A 297 -6.83 2.62 10.30
CA HIS A 297 -6.46 1.21 10.32
C HIS A 297 -7.60 0.34 9.79
N TRP A 298 -7.24 -0.81 9.23
CA TRP A 298 -8.18 -1.89 8.95
C TRP A 298 -8.46 -2.69 10.23
N PRO A 299 -9.56 -3.46 10.30
CA PRO A 299 -9.74 -4.42 11.37
C PRO A 299 -8.58 -5.41 11.40
N THR A 300 -8.18 -5.83 12.60
CA THR A 300 -7.24 -6.93 12.74
C THR A 300 -7.83 -8.20 12.16
N THR A 301 -7.12 -8.77 11.19
CA THR A 301 -7.51 -10.03 10.55
C THR A 301 -6.93 -11.19 11.34
N THR A 302 -7.73 -12.18 11.70
CA THR A 302 -7.24 -13.44 12.30
C THR A 302 -7.32 -14.55 11.28
N VAL A 303 -6.20 -15.21 11.00
CA VAL A 303 -6.12 -16.40 10.14
C VAL A 303 -5.78 -17.61 11.03
N PRO A 304 -6.71 -18.56 11.21
CA PRO A 304 -6.44 -19.75 12.00
C PRO A 304 -5.30 -20.59 11.41
N ASP A 305 -4.29 -20.88 12.24
CA ASP A 305 -3.17 -21.76 11.93
C ASP A 305 -2.94 -22.70 13.13
N ASP A 306 -3.76 -23.75 13.20
CA ASP A 306 -3.69 -24.74 14.29
C ASP A 306 -2.44 -25.64 14.23
N ALA A 307 -1.63 -25.51 13.17
CA ALA A 307 -0.35 -26.19 13.07
C ALA A 307 0.79 -25.38 13.71
N ALA A 308 0.62 -24.07 13.87
CA ALA A 308 1.58 -23.22 14.57
C ALA A 308 1.53 -23.45 16.08
N GLU A 309 2.71 -23.47 16.71
CA GLU A 309 2.81 -23.57 18.17
C GLU A 309 2.39 -22.26 18.85
N CYS A 310 2.72 -21.12 18.23
CA CYS A 310 2.46 -19.78 18.74
C CYS A 310 1.87 -18.89 17.65
N ALA A 311 1.17 -17.83 18.06
CA ALA A 311 0.73 -16.78 17.16
C ALA A 311 1.90 -15.97 16.59
N ARG A 312 1.70 -15.50 15.37
CA ARG A 312 2.57 -14.63 14.59
C ARG A 312 1.75 -13.44 14.14
N VAL A 313 2.37 -12.27 14.00
CA VAL A 313 1.68 -11.04 13.64
C VAL A 313 2.44 -10.32 12.54
N ASP A 314 1.72 -9.98 11.48
CA ASP A 314 2.22 -9.12 10.42
C ASP A 314 1.54 -7.75 10.51
N LEU A 315 2.34 -6.70 10.59
CA LEU A 315 1.94 -5.29 10.60
C LEU A 315 2.48 -4.62 9.33
N VAL A 316 1.59 -4.30 8.40
CA VAL A 316 1.94 -3.65 7.13
C VAL A 316 1.35 -2.24 7.07
N VAL A 317 2.12 -1.31 6.48
CA VAL A 317 1.76 0.11 6.35
C VAL A 317 1.90 0.53 4.88
N GLY A 318 0.76 0.67 4.18
CA GLY A 318 0.69 0.98 2.74
C GLY A 318 -0.32 2.08 2.38
N GLY A 319 -0.72 2.91 3.36
CA GLY A 319 -1.78 3.93 3.23
C GLY A 319 -2.82 3.82 4.34
N SER A 320 -2.97 2.62 4.90
CA SER A 320 -3.64 2.33 6.16
C SER A 320 -2.76 1.35 6.95
N VAL A 321 -3.05 1.18 8.23
CA VAL A 321 -2.43 0.15 9.06
C VAL A 321 -3.20 -1.15 8.91
N GLN A 322 -2.55 -2.21 8.46
CA GLN A 322 -3.11 -3.55 8.40
C GLN A 322 -2.38 -4.45 9.40
N VAL A 323 -3.13 -5.14 10.26
CA VAL A 323 -2.60 -6.16 11.14
C VAL A 323 -3.27 -7.49 10.80
N THR A 324 -2.46 -8.50 10.52
CA THR A 324 -2.92 -9.87 10.35
C THR A 324 -2.23 -10.76 11.39
N VAL A 325 -3.02 -11.54 12.12
CA VAL A 325 -2.54 -12.47 13.13
C VAL A 325 -2.79 -13.89 12.65
N TYR A 326 -1.72 -14.67 12.57
CA TYR A 326 -1.75 -16.10 12.28
C TYR A 326 -1.50 -16.88 13.56
N GLY A 327 -2.15 -18.02 13.78
CA GLY A 327 -1.80 -18.86 14.92
C GLY A 327 -2.92 -19.77 15.40
N PRO A 328 -2.66 -20.54 16.46
CA PRO A 328 -3.61 -21.52 16.95
C PRO A 328 -4.82 -20.84 17.60
N GLY A 329 -6.01 -21.41 17.38
CA GLY A 329 -7.25 -20.90 17.98
C GLY A 329 -7.35 -21.14 19.50
N ALA A 330 -6.56 -22.06 20.04
CA ALA A 330 -6.48 -22.37 21.46
C ALA A 330 -5.03 -22.63 21.87
N ALA A 331 -4.67 -22.31 23.12
CA ALA A 331 -3.34 -22.59 23.65
C ALA A 331 -3.14 -24.11 23.74
N GLY A 332 -2.03 -24.60 23.18
CA GLY A 332 -1.60 -26.00 23.24
C GLY A 332 -1.09 -26.46 24.59
#